data_AF-A0A1T4W575-F1
#
_entry.id   AF-A0A1T4W575-F1
#
_cell.length_a   1.000
_cell.length_b   1.000
_cell.length_c   1.000
_cell.angle_alpha   90.00
_cell.angle_beta   90.00
_cell.angle_gamma   90.00
#
_symmetry.space_group_name_H-M   'P 1'
#
loop_
_entity.id
_entity.type
_entity.pdbx_description
1 polymer ?
#
loop_
_entity_poly.entity_id
_entity_poly.type
_entity_poly.pdbx_seq_one_letter_code
_entity_poly.pdbx_strand_id
1 'polypeptide(L)'
;MIQLTPEGQQLVDHLAQRYQLSPAAVTTMLVAVHQGQGTMAQFNHPELGGLGQWMLNGMSMIGDMFNQNLKTTVDHLGQDLAKAFTSGTILIAPSESSGDHTDNTSSSSSSKAWWPSELGHPSSSGAQNQTRYAWFPATARLAIEQNGKLTVYDTKDHQISGVSQQQDGAETSLTFTSQHGRVKVDSLPLVTTVN
;
A
#
# COMPACT_ATOMS: atom_id res chain seq x y z
N MET A 1 -3.16 10.11 -7.06
CA MET A 1 -3.71 9.86 -8.42
C MET A 1 -3.30 8.44 -8.77
N ILE A 2 -4.23 7.51 -8.87
CA ILE A 2 -3.91 6.12 -9.21
C ILE A 2 -3.56 6.09 -10.70
N GLN A 3 -2.37 5.62 -11.04
CA GLN A 3 -1.97 5.41 -12.42
C GLN A 3 -2.35 3.98 -12.80
N LEU A 4 -3.06 3.81 -13.91
CA LEU A 4 -3.32 2.49 -14.47
C LEU A 4 -2.13 2.12 -15.35
N THR A 5 -1.73 0.85 -15.31
CA THR A 5 -0.78 0.33 -16.32
C THR A 5 -1.43 0.34 -17.70
N PRO A 6 -0.66 0.28 -18.79
CA PRO A 6 -1.21 0.09 -20.14
C PRO A 6 -2.16 -1.11 -20.22
N GLU A 7 -1.82 -2.21 -19.56
CA GLU A 7 -2.64 -3.41 -19.46
C GLU A 7 -3.94 -3.17 -18.69
N GLY A 8 -3.86 -2.44 -17.57
CA GLY A 8 -5.02 -2.00 -16.80
C GLY A 8 -5.93 -1.07 -17.60
N GLN A 9 -5.34 -0.13 -18.35
CA GLN A 9 -6.07 0.81 -19.20
C GLN A 9 -6.76 0.08 -20.36
N GLN A 10 -6.10 -0.89 -21.00
CA GLN A 10 -6.71 -1.72 -22.04
C GLN A 10 -7.84 -2.60 -21.50
N LEU A 11 -7.66 -3.18 -20.31
CA LEU A 11 -8.72 -3.93 -19.65
C LEU A 11 -9.91 -3.03 -19.33
N VAL A 12 -9.66 -1.83 -18.80
CA VAL A 12 -10.70 -0.82 -18.53
C VAL A 12 -11.44 -0.45 -19.80
N ASP A 13 -10.75 -0.15 -20.89
CA ASP A 13 -11.37 0.24 -22.17
C ASP A 13 -12.23 -0.89 -22.75
N HIS A 14 -11.71 -2.11 -22.73
CA HIS A 14 -12.43 -3.30 -23.19
C HIS A 14 -13.69 -3.58 -22.34
N LEU A 15 -13.58 -3.49 -21.01
CA LEU A 15 -14.72 -3.66 -20.11
C LEU A 15 -15.72 -2.49 -20.23
N ALA A 16 -15.25 -1.26 -20.40
CA ALA A 16 -16.09 -0.08 -20.60
C ALA A 16 -16.95 -0.22 -21.87
N GLN A 17 -16.36 -0.64 -22.98
CA GLN A 17 -17.10 -0.92 -24.22
C GLN A 17 -18.08 -2.09 -24.06
N ARG A 18 -17.64 -3.18 -23.41
CA ARG A 18 -18.46 -4.39 -23.23
C ARG A 18 -19.69 -4.15 -22.36
N TYR A 19 -19.55 -3.40 -21.28
CA TYR A 19 -20.62 -3.14 -20.31
C TYR A 19 -21.35 -1.81 -20.56
N GLN A 20 -21.00 -1.07 -21.62
CA GLN A 20 -21.51 0.27 -21.93
C GLN A 20 -21.40 1.24 -20.74
N LEU A 21 -20.29 1.17 -20.01
CA LEU A 21 -19.98 2.03 -18.87
C LEU A 21 -18.88 3.02 -19.25
N SER A 22 -18.81 4.16 -18.57
CA SER A 22 -17.66 5.04 -18.77
C SER A 22 -16.35 4.39 -18.29
N PRO A 23 -15.20 4.73 -18.92
CA PRO A 23 -13.89 4.30 -18.45
C PRO A 23 -13.63 4.68 -16.99
N ALA A 24 -14.18 5.81 -16.53
CA ALA A 24 -14.07 6.28 -15.16
C ALA A 24 -14.81 5.36 -14.17
N ALA A 25 -16.00 4.87 -14.54
CA ALA A 25 -16.76 3.92 -13.74
C ALA A 25 -15.98 2.61 -13.56
N VAL A 26 -15.48 2.04 -14.66
CA VAL A 26 -14.72 0.78 -14.64
C VAL A 26 -13.40 0.95 -13.90
N THR A 27 -12.72 2.08 -14.07
CA THR A 27 -11.50 2.40 -13.31
C THR A 27 -11.77 2.42 -11.81
N THR A 28 -12.87 3.04 -11.39
CA THR A 28 -13.28 3.09 -9.97
C THR A 28 -13.51 1.68 -9.41
N MET A 29 -14.15 0.81 -10.19
CA MET A 29 -14.36 -0.60 -9.82
C MET A 29 -13.03 -1.37 -9.74
N LEU A 30 -12.15 -1.21 -10.72
CA LEU A 30 -10.82 -1.85 -10.75
C LEU A 30 -10.00 -1.48 -9.51
N VAL A 31 -9.98 -0.19 -9.17
CA VAL A 31 -9.32 0.34 -7.96
C VAL A 31 -9.91 -0.29 -6.71
N ALA A 32 -11.23 -0.38 -6.63
CA ALA A 32 -11.93 -0.96 -5.50
C ALA A 32 -11.60 -2.46 -5.31
N VAL A 33 -11.59 -3.23 -6.41
CA VAL A 33 -11.22 -4.66 -6.41
C VAL A 33 -9.76 -4.84 -6.01
N HIS A 34 -8.86 -3.99 -6.50
CA HIS A 34 -7.45 -4.02 -6.10
C HIS A 34 -7.27 -3.73 -4.61
N GLN A 35 -7.99 -2.75 -4.05
CA GLN A 35 -7.97 -2.45 -2.62
C GLN A 35 -8.48 -3.62 -1.76
N GLY A 36 -9.48 -4.35 -2.24
CA GLY A 36 -10.00 -5.55 -1.57
C GLY A 36 -9.36 -6.86 -2.04
N GLN A 37 -8.14 -6.79 -2.60
CA GLN A 37 -7.31 -7.94 -2.96
C GLN A 37 -8.03 -8.98 -3.85
N GLY A 38 -8.94 -8.55 -4.73
CA GLY A 38 -9.70 -9.43 -5.61
C GLY A 38 -10.88 -10.16 -4.96
N THR A 39 -11.15 -9.95 -3.67
CA THR A 39 -12.24 -10.62 -2.93
C THR A 39 -13.38 -9.69 -2.54
N MET A 40 -13.11 -8.39 -2.44
CA MET A 40 -14.11 -7.38 -2.15
C MET A 40 -13.81 -6.09 -2.92
N ALA A 41 -14.82 -5.29 -3.19
CA ALA A 41 -14.66 -3.99 -3.83
C ALA A 41 -15.71 -3.04 -3.28
N GLN A 42 -15.28 -1.89 -2.78
CA GLN A 42 -16.17 -0.79 -2.39
C GLN A 42 -15.96 0.35 -3.36
N PHE A 43 -17.02 0.73 -4.07
CA PHE A 43 -16.98 1.78 -5.07
C PHE A 43 -18.07 2.80 -4.78
N ASN A 44 -17.86 4.03 -5.25
CA ASN A 44 -18.87 5.07 -5.22
C ASN A 44 -18.86 5.79 -6.56
N HIS A 45 -19.77 5.42 -7.45
CA HIS A 45 -19.85 6.04 -8.77
C HIS A 45 -21.31 6.07 -9.28
N PRO A 46 -21.81 7.21 -9.78
CA PRO A 46 -23.21 7.33 -10.20
C PRO A 46 -23.62 6.31 -11.28
N GLU A 47 -22.75 6.00 -12.25
CA GLU A 47 -23.06 5.00 -13.28
C GLU A 47 -23.03 3.55 -12.77
N LEU A 48 -22.43 3.30 -11.59
CA LEU A 48 -22.46 1.98 -10.94
C LEU A 48 -23.60 1.83 -9.93
N GLY A 49 -24.50 2.82 -9.85
CA GLY A 49 -25.61 2.82 -8.89
C GLY A 49 -25.28 3.56 -7.59
N GLY A 50 -24.30 4.46 -7.64
CA GLY A 50 -23.84 5.24 -6.50
C GLY A 50 -22.88 4.45 -5.62
N LEU A 51 -23.12 4.49 -4.31
CA LEU A 51 -22.33 3.76 -3.33
C LEU A 51 -22.72 2.28 -3.37
N GLY A 52 -21.73 1.42 -3.63
CA GLY A 52 -21.94 -0.02 -3.76
C GLY A 52 -20.74 -0.82 -3.27
N GLN A 53 -21.03 -2.05 -2.86
CA GLN A 53 -20.04 -3.03 -2.45
C GLN A 53 -20.26 -4.33 -3.24
N TRP A 54 -19.20 -4.81 -3.86
CA TRP A 54 -19.12 -6.10 -4.52
C TRP A 54 -18.24 -7.05 -3.71
N MET A 55 -18.59 -8.33 -3.65
CA MET A 55 -17.82 -9.37 -2.96
C MET A 55 -17.80 -10.64 -3.80
N LEU A 56 -16.61 -11.24 -3.91
CA LEU A 56 -16.42 -12.52 -4.57
C LEU A 56 -17.21 -13.59 -3.81
N ASN A 57 -18.15 -14.25 -4.49
CA ASN A 57 -19.04 -15.27 -3.91
C ASN A 57 -20.09 -14.72 -2.90
N GLY A 58 -20.26 -13.40 -2.83
CA GLY A 58 -21.17 -12.72 -1.88
C GLY A 58 -22.33 -11.98 -2.55
N MET A 59 -23.08 -11.21 -1.74
CA MET A 59 -24.16 -10.35 -2.23
C MET A 59 -23.59 -9.00 -2.68
N SER A 60 -23.55 -8.77 -3.98
CA SER A 60 -23.28 -7.44 -4.55
C SER A 60 -24.42 -6.48 -4.16
N MET A 61 -24.13 -5.48 -3.31
CA MET A 61 -25.06 -4.41 -2.95
C MET A 61 -24.73 -3.16 -3.75
N ILE A 62 -25.69 -2.69 -4.54
CA ILE A 62 -25.63 -1.38 -5.17
C ILE A 62 -26.68 -0.47 -4.53
N GLY A 63 -26.38 0.82 -4.43
CA GLY A 63 -27.31 1.82 -3.88
C GLY A 63 -28.64 1.88 -4.63
N ASP A 64 -28.62 1.54 -5.93
CA ASP A 64 -29.82 1.40 -6.75
C ASP A 64 -30.38 -0.04 -6.70
N MET A 65 -31.13 -0.35 -5.64
CA MET A 65 -31.75 -1.67 -5.44
C MET A 65 -32.81 -2.04 -6.48
N PHE A 66 -33.30 -1.07 -7.26
CA PHE A 66 -34.34 -1.27 -8.26
C PHE A 66 -33.77 -1.68 -9.63
N ASN A 67 -32.49 -1.39 -9.89
CA ASN A 67 -31.84 -1.71 -11.15
C ASN A 67 -31.11 -3.07 -11.10
N GLN A 68 -31.90 -4.15 -11.21
CA GLN A 68 -31.35 -5.52 -11.22
C GLN A 68 -30.39 -5.79 -12.39
N ASN A 69 -30.57 -5.10 -13.51
CA ASN A 69 -29.66 -5.21 -14.65
C ASN A 69 -28.28 -4.63 -14.30
N LEU A 70 -28.25 -3.46 -13.65
CA LEU A 70 -27.00 -2.85 -13.17
C LEU A 70 -26.31 -3.71 -12.11
N LYS A 71 -27.06 -4.33 -11.20
CA LYS A 71 -26.51 -5.26 -10.20
C LYS A 71 -25.78 -6.41 -10.88
N THR A 72 -26.39 -6.98 -11.93
CA THR A 72 -25.80 -8.07 -12.71
C THR A 72 -24.54 -7.59 -13.43
N THR A 73 -24.60 -6.41 -14.07
CA THR A 73 -23.42 -5.79 -14.71
C THR A 73 -22.25 -5.62 -13.74
N VAL A 74 -22.49 -5.06 -12.55
CA VAL A 74 -21.48 -4.86 -11.50
C VAL A 74 -20.91 -6.20 -11.02
N ASP A 75 -21.75 -7.22 -10.89
CA ASP A 75 -21.33 -8.55 -10.45
C ASP A 75 -20.36 -9.20 -11.45
N HIS A 76 -20.74 -9.19 -12.72
CA HIS A 76 -19.91 -9.70 -13.81
C HIS A 76 -18.63 -8.89 -13.96
N LEU A 77 -18.71 -7.55 -13.86
CA LEU A 77 -17.55 -6.66 -13.93
C LEU A 77 -16.54 -6.98 -12.81
N GLY A 78 -17.01 -7.12 -11.57
CA GLY A 78 -16.16 -7.47 -10.44
C GLY A 78 -15.50 -8.84 -10.60
N GLN A 79 -16.22 -9.84 -11.12
CA GLN A 79 -15.66 -11.16 -11.41
C GLN A 79 -14.57 -11.13 -12.49
N ASP A 80 -14.78 -10.41 -13.59
CA ASP A 80 -13.79 -10.26 -14.66
C ASP A 80 -12.52 -9.56 -14.13
N LEU A 81 -12.68 -8.50 -13.32
CA LEU A 81 -11.57 -7.80 -12.68
C LEU A 81 -10.81 -8.68 -11.68
N ALA A 82 -11.53 -9.46 -10.85
CA ALA A 82 -10.92 -10.39 -9.89
C ALA A 82 -10.19 -11.55 -10.57
N LYS A 83 -10.71 -12.04 -11.71
CA LYS A 83 -10.01 -13.01 -12.55
C LYS A 83 -8.72 -12.41 -13.13
N ALA A 84 -8.79 -11.19 -13.67
CA ALA A 84 -7.62 -10.50 -14.20
C ALA A 84 -6.56 -10.24 -13.10
N PHE A 85 -6.99 -9.96 -11.88
CA PHE A 85 -6.11 -9.84 -10.71
C PHE A 85 -5.45 -11.19 -10.34
N THR A 86 -6.23 -12.28 -10.32
CA THR A 86 -5.72 -13.63 -10.00
C THR A 86 -4.74 -14.16 -11.05
N SER A 87 -4.88 -13.72 -12.31
CA SER A 87 -3.94 -14.03 -13.39
C SER A 87 -2.55 -13.43 -13.20
N GLY A 88 -2.33 -12.58 -12.17
CA GLY A 88 -1.03 -11.98 -11.87
C GLY A 88 -0.69 -10.76 -12.75
N THR A 89 -1.67 -10.22 -13.48
CA THR A 89 -1.49 -9.01 -14.28
C THR A 89 -1.48 -7.79 -13.36
N ILE A 90 -0.45 -6.95 -13.48
CA ILE A 90 -0.40 -5.66 -12.78
C ILE A 90 -1.32 -4.69 -13.53
N LEU A 91 -2.52 -4.46 -13.01
CA LEU A 91 -3.55 -3.61 -13.63
C LEU A 91 -3.52 -2.16 -13.13
N ILE A 92 -2.83 -1.93 -12.02
CA ILE A 92 -2.67 -0.61 -11.43
C ILE A 92 -1.17 -0.40 -11.26
N ALA A 93 -0.66 0.65 -11.90
CA ALA A 93 0.71 1.05 -11.74
C ALA A 93 0.86 1.67 -10.34
N PRO A 94 1.88 1.28 -9.56
CA PRO A 94 2.25 2.07 -8.39
C PRO A 94 2.56 3.48 -8.90
N SER A 95 1.82 4.49 -8.43
CA SER A 95 1.96 5.86 -8.93
C SER A 95 3.39 6.37 -8.72
N GLU A 96 4.12 6.58 -9.82
CA GLU A 96 5.48 7.11 -9.80
C GLU A 96 5.44 8.62 -9.97
N SER A 97 5.90 9.33 -8.95
CA SER A 97 6.18 10.76 -9.08
C SER A 97 7.50 10.88 -9.87
N SER A 98 7.39 11.36 -11.11
CA SER A 98 8.41 11.74 -12.08
C SER A 98 9.90 11.71 -11.64
N GLY A 99 10.72 10.92 -12.35
CA GLY A 99 12.19 10.99 -12.27
C GLY A 99 12.89 10.01 -13.24
N ASP A 100 13.27 10.53 -14.39
CA ASP A 100 13.85 9.88 -15.58
C ASP A 100 15.34 9.50 -15.42
N HIS A 101 15.69 8.21 -15.60
CA HIS A 101 16.86 7.65 -16.34
C HIS A 101 17.28 6.23 -15.87
N THR A 102 17.16 5.28 -16.80
CA THR A 102 18.04 4.14 -17.13
C THR A 102 18.59 3.17 -16.06
N ASP A 103 18.34 1.90 -16.37
CA ASP A 103 19.13 0.69 -16.11
C ASP A 103 18.60 -0.30 -15.06
N ASN A 104 18.86 -1.56 -15.38
CA ASN A 104 18.10 -2.76 -15.07
C ASN A 104 18.69 -3.44 -13.84
N THR A 105 17.95 -3.45 -12.72
CA THR A 105 17.98 -4.50 -11.68
C THR A 105 16.90 -4.20 -10.64
N SER A 106 15.92 -5.09 -10.56
CA SER A 106 14.99 -5.36 -9.46
C SER A 106 14.93 -4.38 -8.27
N SER A 107 13.70 -3.89 -8.05
CA SER A 107 13.08 -3.45 -6.79
C SER A 107 13.24 -1.98 -6.34
N SER A 108 12.07 -1.35 -6.10
CA SER A 108 11.84 -0.10 -5.37
C SER A 108 12.05 1.21 -6.15
N SER A 109 10.96 1.70 -6.77
CA SER A 109 10.84 3.10 -7.19
C SER A 109 10.91 4.00 -5.95
N SER A 110 12.02 4.73 -5.90
CA SER A 110 12.49 5.55 -4.81
C SER A 110 11.55 6.73 -4.53
N SER A 111 10.71 6.59 -3.51
CA SER A 111 10.72 7.66 -2.50
C SER A 111 12.15 7.68 -2.02
N LYS A 112 12.92 8.76 -2.24
CA LYS A 112 14.27 8.89 -1.68
C LYS A 112 14.21 8.34 -0.26
N ALA A 113 14.88 7.20 -0.04
CA ALA A 113 14.80 6.50 1.22
C ALA A 113 15.04 7.55 2.30
N TRP A 114 14.08 7.72 3.21
CA TRP A 114 14.22 8.74 4.26
C TRP A 114 15.35 8.40 5.21
N TRP A 115 15.91 7.20 5.06
CA TRP A 115 17.12 6.71 5.69
C TRP A 115 18.30 6.78 4.70
N PRO A 116 19.55 6.98 5.19
CA PRO A 116 20.71 7.07 4.32
C PRO A 116 20.94 5.76 3.55
N SER A 117 21.32 5.89 2.28
CA SER A 117 21.46 4.78 1.33
C SER A 117 22.50 3.75 1.79
N GLU A 118 23.44 4.15 2.65
CA GLU A 118 24.44 3.27 3.29
C GLU A 118 23.82 2.15 4.15
N LEU A 119 22.56 2.32 4.58
CA LEU A 119 21.85 1.31 5.37
C LEU A 119 21.25 0.18 4.52
N GLY A 120 21.06 0.42 3.23
CA GLY A 120 20.49 -0.56 2.30
C GLY A 120 18.98 -0.78 2.48
N HIS A 121 18.56 -2.04 2.42
CA HIS A 121 17.15 -2.46 2.43
C HIS A 121 16.70 -2.88 3.84
N PRO A 122 15.60 -2.32 4.38
CA PRO A 122 15.13 -2.70 5.70
C PRO A 122 14.41 -4.05 5.67
N SER A 123 14.59 -4.85 6.72
CA SER A 123 13.82 -6.09 6.92
C SER A 123 12.50 -5.86 7.65
N SER A 124 12.37 -4.76 8.38
CA SER A 124 11.13 -4.34 9.03
C SER A 124 11.05 -2.82 9.03
N SER A 125 9.94 -2.26 8.55
CA SER A 125 9.71 -0.82 8.54
C SER A 125 8.25 -0.51 8.82
N GLY A 126 7.97 0.70 9.32
CA GLY A 126 6.62 1.15 9.61
C GLY A 126 6.56 2.66 9.80
N ALA A 127 5.39 3.25 9.57
CA ALA A 127 5.15 4.69 9.70
C ALA A 127 3.77 4.95 10.32
N GLN A 128 3.72 5.72 11.40
CA GLN A 128 2.50 6.05 12.13
C GLN A 128 2.65 7.39 12.86
N ASN A 129 1.67 8.30 12.71
CA ASN A 129 1.62 9.61 13.38
C ASN A 129 2.93 10.40 13.28
N GLN A 130 3.40 10.66 12.05
CA GLN A 130 4.64 11.39 11.73
C GLN A 130 5.93 10.78 12.32
N THR A 131 5.85 9.56 12.85
CA THR A 131 6.99 8.77 13.29
C THR A 131 7.13 7.58 12.37
N ARG A 132 8.33 7.36 11.83
CA ARG A 132 8.65 6.20 11.00
C ARG A 132 9.92 5.53 11.46
N TYR A 133 9.99 4.22 11.33
CA TYR A 133 11.14 3.41 11.69
C TYR A 133 11.48 2.43 10.57
N ALA A 134 12.76 2.07 10.47
CA ALA A 134 13.28 1.08 9.53
C ALA A 134 14.46 0.36 10.17
N TRP A 135 14.39 -0.97 10.23
CA TRP A 135 15.42 -1.83 10.79
C TRP A 135 16.16 -2.60 9.69
N PHE A 136 17.49 -2.58 9.77
CA PHE A 136 18.42 -3.11 8.79
C PHE A 136 19.26 -4.22 9.46
N PRO A 137 18.91 -5.50 9.27
CA PRO A 137 19.71 -6.60 9.82
C PRO A 137 21.11 -6.67 9.22
N ALA A 138 21.26 -6.30 7.94
CA ALA A 138 22.54 -6.37 7.22
C ALA A 138 23.62 -5.48 7.85
N THR A 139 23.22 -4.34 8.44
CA THR A 139 24.13 -3.37 9.07
C THR A 139 23.94 -3.27 10.57
N ALA A 140 23.01 -4.03 11.16
CA ALA A 140 22.55 -3.90 12.55
C ALA A 140 22.17 -2.45 12.91
N ARG A 141 21.40 -1.81 12.01
CA ARG A 141 20.99 -0.40 12.17
C ARG A 141 19.49 -0.28 12.32
N LEU A 142 19.07 0.74 13.07
CA LEU A 142 17.68 1.13 13.20
C LEU A 142 17.58 2.63 12.93
N ALA A 143 17.00 2.98 11.79
CA ALA A 143 16.65 4.36 11.48
C ALA A 143 15.27 4.67 12.08
N ILE A 144 15.14 5.82 12.72
CA ILE A 144 13.90 6.35 13.25
C ILE A 144 13.82 7.83 12.88
N GLU A 145 12.74 8.22 12.22
CA GLU A 145 12.44 9.62 11.97
C GLU A 145 11.20 10.02 12.77
N GLN A 146 11.35 11.07 13.57
CA GLN A 146 10.29 11.67 14.37
C GLN A 146 10.23 13.15 14.06
N ASN A 147 9.06 13.66 13.69
CA ASN A 147 8.88 15.07 13.36
C ASN A 147 9.86 15.60 12.30
N GLY A 148 10.22 14.74 11.33
CA GLY A 148 11.19 15.07 10.27
C GLY A 148 12.66 14.97 10.66
N LYS A 149 12.98 14.65 11.92
CA LYS A 149 14.37 14.45 12.38
C LYS A 149 14.75 12.97 12.31
N LEU A 150 15.71 12.65 11.46
CA LEU A 150 16.22 11.28 11.28
C LEU A 150 17.34 10.97 12.28
N THR A 151 17.16 9.86 12.98
CA THR A 151 18.09 9.36 13.98
C THR A 151 18.40 7.88 13.71
N VAL A 152 19.68 7.53 13.60
CA VAL A 152 20.12 6.16 13.33
C VAL A 152 20.79 5.58 14.57
N TYR A 153 20.30 4.43 15.00
CA TYR A 153 20.73 3.68 16.18
C TYR A 153 21.42 2.37 15.78
N ASP A 154 22.33 1.90 16.63
CA ASP A 154 22.98 0.58 16.52
C ASP A 154 22.12 -0.46 17.25
N THR A 155 21.55 -1.43 16.55
CA THR A 155 20.78 -2.50 17.21
C THR A 155 21.65 -3.59 17.81
N LYS A 156 22.97 -3.56 17.58
CA LYS A 156 23.92 -4.62 17.94
C LYS A 156 23.42 -5.98 17.47
N ASP A 157 23.28 -6.94 18.39
CA ASP A 157 22.76 -8.28 18.11
C ASP A 157 21.22 -8.35 18.11
N HIS A 158 20.51 -7.28 18.46
CA HIS A 158 19.05 -7.33 18.60
C HIS A 158 18.37 -7.47 17.23
N GLN A 159 17.78 -8.63 16.99
CA GLN A 159 16.95 -8.91 15.83
C GLN A 159 15.54 -8.45 16.10
N ILE A 160 15.09 -7.42 15.41
CA ILE A 160 13.77 -6.83 15.64
C ILE A 160 12.71 -7.64 14.91
N SER A 161 11.85 -8.33 15.67
CA SER A 161 10.70 -9.07 15.13
C SER A 161 9.37 -8.34 15.30
N GLY A 162 9.27 -7.38 16.22
CA GLY A 162 8.04 -6.66 16.47
C GLY A 162 8.27 -5.24 16.94
N VAL A 163 7.34 -4.35 16.60
CA VAL A 163 7.31 -2.98 17.12
C VAL A 163 6.04 -2.77 17.93
N SER A 164 6.13 -1.95 18.98
CA SER A 164 4.98 -1.47 19.72
C SER A 164 5.17 0.03 19.94
N GLN A 165 4.32 0.83 19.31
CA GLN A 165 4.29 2.27 19.51
C GLN A 165 3.29 2.59 20.61
N GLN A 166 3.76 3.11 21.74
CA GLN A 166 2.89 3.61 22.80
C GLN A 166 2.82 5.14 22.69
N GLN A 167 1.60 5.65 22.58
CA GLN A 167 1.34 7.09 22.56
C GLN A 167 0.84 7.46 23.95
N ASP A 168 1.69 8.14 24.72
CA ASP A 168 1.33 8.70 26.02
C ASP A 168 1.36 10.22 25.90
N GLY A 169 0.19 10.82 25.68
CA GLY A 169 0.06 12.27 25.48
C GLY A 169 0.86 12.80 24.28
N ALA A 170 1.76 13.76 24.53
CA ALA A 170 2.59 14.41 23.50
C ALA A 170 3.85 13.61 23.12
N GLU A 171 4.16 12.53 23.84
CA GLU A 171 5.39 11.75 23.63
C GLU A 171 5.08 10.39 23.00
N THR A 172 5.70 10.14 21.85
CA THR A 172 5.59 8.86 21.15
C THR A 172 6.76 7.97 21.52
N SER A 173 6.52 6.94 22.34
CA SER A 173 7.53 5.97 22.74
C SER A 173 7.49 4.74 21.83
N LEU A 174 8.57 4.49 21.11
CA LEU A 174 8.75 3.26 20.33
C LEU A 174 9.44 2.19 21.20
N THR A 175 8.79 1.04 21.36
CA THR A 175 9.37 -0.14 21.98
C THR A 175 9.52 -1.22 20.92
N PHE A 176 10.72 -1.75 20.78
CA PHE A 176 11.02 -2.83 19.86
C PHE A 176 11.06 -4.15 20.61
N THR A 177 10.69 -5.24 19.95
CA THR A 177 10.78 -6.59 20.49
C THR A 177 11.85 -7.34 19.71
N SER A 178 12.82 -7.86 20.44
CA SER A 178 13.91 -8.68 19.94
C SER A 178 13.91 -10.05 20.62
N GLN A 179 14.76 -10.97 20.13
CA GLN A 179 15.00 -12.27 20.74
C GLN A 179 15.42 -12.18 22.23
N HIS A 180 15.96 -11.04 22.68
CA HIS A 180 16.34 -10.80 24.08
C HIS A 180 15.24 -10.14 24.92
N GLY A 181 14.08 -9.83 24.32
CA GLY A 181 12.97 -9.13 24.96
C GLY A 181 12.73 -7.73 24.41
N ARG A 182 12.14 -6.86 25.23
CA ARG A 182 11.77 -5.49 24.81
C ARG A 182 12.98 -4.56 24.88
N VAL A 183 13.26 -3.88 23.77
CA VAL A 183 14.33 -2.92 23.59
C VAL A 183 13.72 -1.54 23.43
N LYS A 184 14.08 -0.61 24.31
CA LYS A 184 13.68 0.80 24.18
C LYS A 184 14.66 1.51 23.26
N VAL A 185 14.17 2.44 22.43
CA VAL A 185 15.03 3.27 21.57
C VAL A 185 16.11 3.98 22.36
N ASP A 186 15.74 4.55 23.51
CA ASP A 186 16.63 5.32 24.38
C ASP A 186 17.80 4.48 24.93
N SER A 187 17.66 3.15 24.95
CA SER A 187 18.71 2.22 25.39
C SER A 187 19.71 1.84 24.29
N LEU A 188 19.45 2.22 23.04
CA LEU A 188 20.31 1.90 21.90
C LEU A 188 21.40 2.97 21.72
N PRO A 189 22.65 2.58 21.39
CA PRO A 189 23.69 3.54 21.04
C PRO A 189 23.28 4.33 19.80
N LEU A 190 23.36 5.65 19.91
CA LEU A 190 23.22 6.54 18.77
C LEU A 190 24.45 6.42 17.86
N VAL A 191 24.22 6.23 16.57
CA VAL A 191 25.29 6.15 15.55
C VAL A 191 25.43 7.50 14.85
N THR A 192 24.31 8.03 14.34
CA THR A 192 24.27 9.25 13.54
C THR A 192 22.92 9.95 13.72
N THR A 193 22.94 11.28 13.80
CA THR A 193 21.76 12.13 13.62
C THR A 193 21.93 12.88 12.30
N VAL A 194 20.94 12.77 11.41
CA VAL A 194 20.94 13.52 10.15
C VAL A 194 19.86 14.61 10.29
N ASN A 195 20.27 15.87 10.14
CA ASN A 195 19.42 17.04 10.33
C ASN A 195 18.93 17.60 8.99
#